data_AF-A0A1Z9NKP7-F1
#
_entry.id   AF-A0A1Z9NKP7-F1
#
_cell.length_a   1.000
_cell.length_b   1.000
_cell.length_c   1.000
_cell.angle_alpha   90.00
_cell.angle_beta   90.00
_cell.angle_gamma   90.00
#
_symmetry.space_group_name_H-M   'P 1'
#
loop_
_entity.id
_entity.type
_entity.pdbx_description
1 polymer ?
#
loop_
_entity_poly.entity_id
_entity_poly.type
_entity_poly.pdbx_seq_one_letter_code
_entity_poly.pdbx_strand_id
1 'polypeptide(L)' 'MSNFLNETFFKFFLIICLIPSVIFIGKAFILFSPVIFWVLGYMAHKKGNESETIMWVIFAIIALILAFVI' A
#
# COMPACT_ATOMS: atom_id res chain seq x y z
N MET A 1 10.12 8.49 -19.51
CA MET A 1 9.65 7.09 -19.68
C MET A 1 9.50 6.35 -18.35
N SER A 2 10.35 6.57 -17.33
CA SER A 2 10.33 5.84 -16.04
C SER A 2 9.23 6.25 -15.05
N ASN A 3 8.66 7.46 -15.16
CA ASN A 3 7.58 7.91 -14.27
C ASN A 3 6.19 7.42 -14.71
N PHE A 4 5.96 7.28 -16.02
CA PHE A 4 4.67 6.87 -16.58
C PHE A 4 4.34 5.39 -16.31
N LEU A 5 5.37 4.53 -16.33
CA LEU A 5 5.29 3.13 -15.91
C LEU A 5 4.93 3.00 -14.42
N ASN A 6 5.39 3.94 -13.59
CA ASN A 6 5.15 3.91 -12.15
C ASN A 6 3.69 4.27 -11.80
N GLU A 7 3.13 5.28 -12.46
CA GLU A 7 1.73 5.68 -12.25
C GLU A 7 0.74 4.67 -12.81
N THR A 8 1.01 4.10 -13.99
CA THR A 8 0.12 3.09 -14.59
C THR A 8 0.14 1.79 -13.79
N PHE A 9 1.34 1.32 -13.40
CA PHE A 9 1.49 0.15 -12.52
C PHE A 9 0.79 0.38 -11.18
N PHE A 10 0.91 1.57 -10.59
CA PHE A 10 0.23 1.90 -9.34
C PHE A 10 -1.28 1.91 -9.47
N LYS A 11 -1.84 2.50 -10.54
CA LYS A 11 -3.29 2.45 -10.81
C LYS A 11 -3.77 1.00 -10.92
N PHE A 12 -3.06 0.16 -11.67
CA PHE A 12 -3.38 -1.26 -11.78
C PHE A 12 -3.25 -1.99 -10.44
N PHE A 13 -2.18 -1.74 -9.69
CA PHE A 13 -1.94 -2.33 -8.37
C PHE A 13 -3.03 -1.94 -7.37
N LEU A 14 -3.41 -0.66 -7.31
CA LEU A 14 -4.49 -0.17 -6.48
C LEU A 14 -5.82 -0.82 -6.86
N ILE A 15 -6.14 -0.91 -8.15
CA ILE A 15 -7.37 -1.57 -8.62
C ILE A 15 -7.37 -3.05 -8.22
N ILE A 16 -6.26 -3.75 -8.43
CA ILE A 16 -6.09 -5.17 -8.06
C ILE A 16 -6.14 -5.36 -6.54
N CYS A 17 -5.79 -4.37 -5.73
CA CYS A 17 -5.90 -4.43 -4.27
C CYS A 17 -7.29 -3.99 -3.76
N LEU A 18 -7.95 -3.04 -4.44
CA LEU A 18 -9.29 -2.56 -4.11
C LEU A 18 -10.38 -3.58 -4.46
N ILE A 19 -10.25 -4.28 -5.58
CA ILE A 19 -11.23 -5.30 -5.99
C ILE A 19 -11.40 -6.38 -4.90
N PRO A 20 -10.33 -7.04 -4.40
CA PRO A 20 -10.44 -7.96 -3.28
C PRO A 20 -10.77 -7.24 -1.97
N SER A 21 -10.40 -5.97 -1.76
CA SER A 21 -10.88 -5.20 -0.60
C SER A 21 -12.41 -5.08 -0.56
N VAL A 22 -13.04 -4.79 -1.71
CA VAL A 22 -14.49 -4.59 -1.84
C VAL A 22 -15.24 -5.92 -1.82
N ILE A 23 -14.65 -6.98 -2.38
CA ILE A 23 -15.26 -8.32 -2.43
C ILE A 23 -15.04 -9.09 -1.12
N PHE A 24 -13.85 -8.98 -0.52
CA PHE A 24 -13.51 -9.56 0.78
C PHE A 24 -13.58 -8.49 1.87
N ILE A 25 -14.81 -8.05 2.19
CA ILE A 25 -15.07 -7.27 3.40
C ILE A 25 -14.73 -8.14 4.61
N GLY A 26 -13.60 -7.87 5.27
CA GLY A 26 -13.13 -8.61 6.44
C GLY A 26 -11.61 -8.84 6.49
N LYS A 27 -11.18 -9.97 7.07
CA LYS A 27 -9.77 -10.29 7.41
C LYS A 27 -8.79 -10.17 6.24
N ALA A 28 -9.22 -10.49 5.01
CA ALA A 28 -8.36 -10.45 3.84
C ALA A 28 -7.91 -9.02 3.49
N PHE A 29 -8.76 -8.00 3.69
CA PHE A 29 -8.38 -6.61 3.48
C PHE A 29 -7.24 -6.18 4.41
N ILE A 30 -7.30 -6.63 5.67
CA ILE A 30 -6.29 -6.31 6.68
C ILE A 30 -4.96 -6.99 6.33
N LEU A 31 -4.98 -8.18 5.73
CA LEU A 31 -3.77 -8.86 5.22
C LEU A 31 -3.14 -8.16 4.02
N PHE A 32 -3.93 -7.50 3.17
CA PHE A 32 -3.43 -6.77 1.99
C PHE A 32 -3.01 -5.32 2.30
N SER A 33 -3.58 -4.72 3.34
CA SER A 33 -3.29 -3.35 3.80
C SER A 33 -1.79 -3.02 3.99
N PRO A 34 -0.95 -3.87 4.63
CA PRO A 34 0.49 -3.64 4.77
C PRO A 34 1.19 -3.50 3.41
N VAL A 35 0.79 -4.31 2.43
CA VAL A 35 1.38 -4.31 1.09
C VAL A 35 1.04 -3.00 0.37
N ILE A 36 -0.19 -2.49 0.52
CA ILE A 36 -0.61 -1.20 -0.04
C ILE A 36 0.24 -0.07 0.56
N PHE A 37 0.37 -0.01 1.88
CA PHE A 37 1.14 1.02 2.56
C PHE A 37 2.64 0.94 2.22
N TRP A 38 3.19 -0.26 2.02
CA TRP A 38 4.57 -0.44 1.58
C TRP A 38 4.83 0.14 0.19
N VAL A 39 3.91 -0.08 -0.76
CA VAL A 39 4.00 0.47 -2.12
C VAL A 39 3.88 2.00 -2.10
N LEU A 40 3.01 2.55 -1.25
CA LEU A 40 2.88 4.00 -1.05
C LEU A 40 4.16 4.61 -0.46
N GLY A 41 4.78 3.96 0.52
CA GLY A 41 6.06 4.37 1.09
C GLY A 41 7.19 4.37 0.06
N TYR A 42 7.29 3.32 -0.76
CA TYR A 42 8.28 3.25 -1.84
C TYR A 42 8.11 4.39 -2.86
N MET A 43 6.86 4.77 -3.17
CA MET A 43 6.56 5.89 -4.05
C MET A 43 6.91 7.25 -3.45
N ALA A 44 6.59 7.46 -2.18
CA ALA A 44 6.99 8.68 -1.46
C ALA A 44 8.52 8.81 -1.43
N HIS A 45 9.22 7.70 -1.23
CA HIS A 45 10.68 7.65 -1.24
C HIS A 45 11.23 8.04 -2.62
N LYS A 46 10.66 7.45 -3.69
CA LYS A 46 11.05 7.77 -5.08
C LYS A 46 10.73 9.22 -5.47
N LYS A 47 9.74 9.85 -4.83
CA LYS A 47 9.42 11.28 -4.99
C LYS A 47 10.31 12.21 -4.15
N GLY A 48 11.24 11.66 -3.34
CA GLY A 48 12.08 12.44 -2.43
C GLY A 48 11.33 13.01 -1.23
N ASN A 49 10.12 12.50 -0.94
CA ASN A 49 9.34 12.92 0.22
C ASN A 49 9.57 11.97 1.40
N GLU A 50 10.64 12.23 2.14
CA GLU A 50 11.07 11.39 3.27
C GLU A 50 10.03 11.37 4.41
N SER A 51 9.38 12.50 4.69
CA SER A 51 8.34 12.60 5.72
C SER A 51 7.15 11.69 5.41
N GLU A 52 6.69 11.72 4.16
CA GLU A 52 5.59 10.87 3.70
C GLU A 52 6.00 9.38 3.62
N THR A 53 7.27 9.11 3.28
CA THR A 53 7.82 7.74 3.28
C THR A 53 7.74 7.12 4.67
N ILE A 54 8.22 7.83 5.68
CA ILE A 54 8.23 7.36 7.06
C ILE A 54 6.80 7.13 7.55
N MET A 55 5.88 8.04 7.23
CA MET A 55 4.47 7.90 7.55
C MET A 55 3.88 6.60 6.98
N TRP A 56 4.08 6.33 5.69
CA TRP A 56 3.55 5.12 5.05
C TRP A 56 4.19 3.83 5.58
N VAL A 57 5.48 3.84 5.90
CA VAL A 57 6.17 2.69 6.53
C VAL A 57 5.60 2.39 7.91
N ILE A 58 5.36 3.42 8.73
CA ILE A 58 4.74 3.25 10.04
C ILE A 58 3.33 2.66 9.90
N PHE A 59 2.53 3.17 8.95
CA PHE A 59 1.22 2.60 8.67
C PHE A 59 1.28 1.15 8.20
N ALA A 60 2.27 0.78 7.37
CA ALA A 60 2.48 -0.60 6.95
C ALA A 60 2.75 -1.54 8.14
N ILE A 61 3.59 -1.11 9.08
CA ILE A 61 3.92 -1.87 10.29
C ILE A 61 2.69 -2.03 11.20
N ILE A 62 1.93 -0.94 11.43
CA ILE A 62 0.71 -0.97 12.24
C ILE A 62 -0.33 -1.91 11.61
N ALA A 63 -0.54 -1.80 10.30
CA ALA A 63 -1.45 -2.67 9.57
C ALA A 63 -1.02 -4.14 9.65
N LEU A 64 0.29 -4.42 9.62
CA LEU A 64 0.82 -5.77 9.73
C LEU A 64 0.56 -6.34 11.12
N ILE A 65 0.79 -5.56 12.17
CA ILE A 65 0.45 -5.95 13.55
C ILE A 65 -1.05 -6.24 13.67
N LEU A 66 -1.90 -5.36 13.16
CA LEU A 66 -3.36 -5.57 13.15
C LEU A 66 -3.78 -6.83 12.39
N ALA A 67 -3.09 -7.15 11.28
CA ALA A 67 -3.34 -8.37 10.51
C ALA A 67 -3.01 -9.65 11.29
N PHE A 68 -2.03 -9.60 12.20
CA PHE A 68 -1.67 -10.73 13.06
C PHE A 68 -2.56 -10.87 14.30
N VAL A 69 -3.13 -9.76 14.78
CA VAL A 69 -4.00 -9.75 15.98
C VAL A 69 -5.41 -10.29 15.69
N ILE A 70 -5.89 -10.17 14.45
CA ILE A 70 -7.25 -10.53 14.02
C ILE A 70 -7.32 -11.92 13.42
#